data_AF-A0A354Z2M2-F1
#
_entry.id   AF-A0A354Z2M2-F1
#
_cell.length_a   1.000
_cell.length_b   1.000
_cell.length_c   1.000
_cell.angle_alpha   90.00
_cell.angle_beta   90.00
_cell.angle_gamma   90.00
#
_symmetry.space_group_name_H-M   'P 1'
#
loop_
_entity.id
_entity.type
_entity.pdbx_description
1 polymer ?
#
loop_
_entity_poly.entity_id
_entity_poly.type
_entity_poly.pdbx_seq_one_letter_code
_entity_poly.pdbx_strand_id
1 'polypeptide(L)'
;MGDAQRLVQVVVNLLANANKFAPDQSRIWLEMVSGEHYVSLWIEDEGAGLPPFATKADLFAPFRRSPNEEPSARGSGLGLAIVRALVEKHGGEV
;
A
#
# COMPACT_ATOMS: atom_id res chain seq x y z
N MET A 1 9.51 -6.81 19.35
CA MET A 1 9.23 -5.35 19.32
C MET A 1 9.35 -4.88 17.88
N GLY A 2 8.38 -4.11 17.38
CA GLY A 2 8.39 -3.64 15.99
C GLY A 2 9.44 -2.54 15.73
N ASP A 3 9.94 -2.48 14.50
CA ASP A 3 10.84 -1.43 14.02
C ASP A 3 10.00 -0.24 13.56
N ALA A 4 9.92 0.79 14.40
CA ALA A 4 9.08 1.97 14.17
C ALA A 4 9.41 2.68 12.84
N GLN A 5 10.70 2.77 12.47
CA GLN A 5 11.10 3.43 11.23
C GLN A 5 10.61 2.65 10.00
N ARG A 6 10.63 1.32 10.08
CA ARG A 6 10.11 0.45 9.01
C ARG A 6 8.58 0.49 8.94
N LEU A 7 7.89 0.57 10.07
CA LEU A 7 6.43 0.72 10.08
C LEU A 7 6.00 2.08 9.51
N VAL A 8 6.73 3.17 9.76
CA VAL A 8 6.50 4.45 9.08
C VAL A 8 6.66 4.31 7.57
N GLN A 9 7.66 3.56 7.09
CA GLN A 9 7.83 3.31 5.66
C GLN A 9 6.62 2.58 5.04
N VAL A 10 6.02 1.64 5.77
CA VAL A 10 4.78 0.96 5.32
C VAL A 10 3.67 1.99 5.12
N VAL A 11 3.40 2.81 6.14
CA VAL A 11 2.34 3.83 6.10
C VAL A 11 2.58 4.84 4.97
N VAL A 12 3.82 5.34 4.83
CA VAL A 12 4.19 6.30 3.78
C VAL A 12 3.99 5.71 2.39
N ASN A 13 4.36 4.44 2.18
CA ASN A 13 4.17 3.79 0.88
C ASN A 13 2.69 3.64 0.54
N LEU A 14 1.85 3.26 1.50
CA LEU A 14 0.41 3.13 1.30
C LEU A 14 -0.25 4.49 1.04
N LEU A 15 0.08 5.52 1.82
CA LEU A 15 -0.42 6.88 1.61
C LEU A 15 0.04 7.48 0.28
N ALA A 16 1.29 7.21 -0.14
CA ALA A 16 1.80 7.64 -1.44
C ALA A 16 1.05 6.97 -2.60
N ASN A 17 0.68 5.70 -2.45
CA ASN A 17 -0.16 5.00 -3.42
C ASN A 17 -1.56 5.61 -3.45
N ALA A 18 -2.21 5.78 -2.30
CA ALA A 18 -3.52 6.41 -2.19
C ALA A 18 -3.52 7.79 -2.88
N ASN A 19 -2.59 8.68 -2.53
CA ASN A 19 -2.47 10.00 -3.16
C ASN A 19 -2.16 9.94 -4.66
N LYS A 20 -1.50 8.89 -5.14
CA LYS A 20 -1.19 8.73 -6.56
C LYS A 20 -2.41 8.33 -7.38
N PHE A 21 -3.32 7.54 -6.81
CA PHE A 21 -4.46 6.96 -7.53
C PHE A 21 -5.79 7.65 -7.22
N ALA A 22 -5.85 8.43 -6.13
CA ALA A 22 -7.02 9.20 -5.77
C ALA A 22 -7.22 10.40 -6.74
N PRO A 23 -8.47 10.80 -7.00
CA PRO A 23 -8.77 12.01 -7.77
C PRO A 23 -8.23 13.28 -7.10
N ASP A 24 -7.98 14.33 -7.90
CA ASP A 24 -7.60 15.63 -7.35
C ASP A 24 -8.66 16.14 -6.37
N GLN A 25 -8.22 16.65 -5.21
CA GLN A 25 -9.07 17.19 -4.15
C GLN A 25 -10.04 16.16 -3.52
N SER A 26 -9.77 14.86 -3.68
CA SER A 26 -10.50 13.80 -2.99
C SER A 26 -10.06 13.65 -1.53
N ARG A 27 -10.79 12.82 -0.77
CA ARG A 27 -10.37 12.44 0.58
C ARG A 27 -9.57 11.14 0.55
N ILE A 28 -8.65 11.02 1.50
CA ILE A 28 -7.98 9.77 1.88
C ILE A 28 -8.29 9.55 3.35
N TRP A 29 -8.80 8.37 3.68
CA TRP A 29 -9.08 7.97 5.05
C TRP A 29 -7.96 7.08 5.57
N LEU A 30 -7.63 7.26 6.84
CA LEU A 30 -6.71 6.42 7.58
C LEU A 30 -7.31 6.18 8.96
N GLU A 31 -7.51 4.93 9.33
CA GLU A 31 -7.85 4.58 10.70
C GLU A 31 -7.04 3.37 11.17
N MET A 32 -6.83 3.35 12.47
CA MET A 32 -6.07 2.35 13.18
C MET A 32 -6.92 1.82 14.33
N VAL A 33 -7.09 0.51 14.38
CA VAL A 33 -7.85 -0.17 15.43
C VAL A 33 -6.93 -1.14 16.15
N SER A 34 -6.78 -0.97 17.45
CA SER A 34 -6.03 -1.91 18.29
C SER A 34 -6.94 -3.07 18.70
N GLY A 35 -6.53 -4.28 18.37
CA GLY A 35 -7.10 -5.51 18.90
C GLY A 35 -6.24 -6.08 20.04
N GLU A 36 -6.56 -7.31 20.46
CA GLU A 36 -5.86 -8.02 21.53
C GLU A 36 -4.44 -8.47 21.13
N HIS A 37 -4.26 -8.84 19.86
CA HIS A 37 -3.00 -9.39 19.35
C HIS A 37 -2.40 -8.61 18.18
N TYR A 38 -3.24 -7.88 17.44
CA TYR A 38 -2.85 -7.15 16.25
C TYR A 38 -3.40 -5.74 16.28
N VAL A 39 -2.72 -4.85 15.56
CA VAL A 39 -3.23 -3.53 15.20
C VAL A 39 -3.60 -3.56 13.73
N SER A 40 -4.85 -3.27 13.42
CA SER A 40 -5.34 -3.14 12.06
C SER A 40 -5.19 -1.69 11.62
N LEU A 41 -4.48 -1.46 10.52
CA LEU A 41 -4.39 -0.16 9.85
C LEU A 41 -5.09 -0.29 8.50
N TRP A 42 -6.00 0.62 8.19
CA TRP A 42 -6.58 0.73 6.86
C TRP A 42 -6.37 2.11 6.28
N ILE A 43 -6.16 2.15 4.97
CA ILE A 43 -6.07 3.36 4.16
C ILE A 43 -7.03 3.17 2.99
N GLU A 44 -7.91 4.15 2.79
CA GLU A 44 -8.90 4.15 1.71
C GLU A 44 -8.80 5.46 0.92
N ASP A 45 -9.01 5.36 -0.38
CA ASP A 45 -9.04 6.48 -1.31
C ASP A 45 -10.20 6.33 -2.31
N GLU A 46 -10.59 7.44 -2.93
CA GLU A 46 -11.69 7.50 -3.91
C GLU A 46 -11.20 7.22 -5.35
N GLY A 47 -10.05 6.56 -5.50
CA GLY A 47 -9.44 6.23 -6.79
C GLY A 47 -10.18 5.17 -7.59
N ALA A 48 -9.66 4.88 -8.78
CA ALA A 48 -10.23 3.88 -9.69
C ALA A 48 -10.15 2.42 -9.17
N GLY A 49 -9.61 2.23 -7.97
CA GLY A 49 -9.35 0.93 -7.37
C GLY A 49 -8.17 0.20 -8.00
N LEU A 50 -8.01 -1.07 -7.64
CA LEU A 50 -6.96 -1.92 -8.16
C LEU A 50 -7.36 -2.48 -9.54
N PRO A 51 -6.45 -2.52 -10.52
CA PRO A 51 -6.72 -3.18 -11.79
C PRO A 51 -6.93 -4.69 -11.57
N PRO A 52 -7.59 -5.38 -12.50
CA PRO A 52 -7.80 -6.82 -12.40
C PRO A 52 -6.47 -7.56 -12.47
N PHE A 53 -5.97 -8.02 -11.32
CA PHE A 53 -4.82 -8.91 -11.22
C PHE A 53 -5.27 -10.36 -11.19
N ALA A 54 -4.46 -11.27 -11.74
CA ALA A 54 -4.74 -12.71 -11.71
C ALA A 54 -4.80 -13.25 -10.27
N THR A 55 -3.98 -12.69 -9.36
CA THR A 55 -3.99 -13.00 -7.93
C THR A 55 -3.71 -11.76 -7.08
N LYS A 56 -4.10 -11.79 -5.79
CA LYS A 56 -3.66 -10.75 -4.82
C LYS A 56 -2.14 -10.71 -4.65
N ALA A 57 -1.45 -11.85 -4.80
CA ALA A 57 0.00 -11.91 -4.67
C ALA A 57 0.72 -11.11 -5.77
N ASP A 58 0.15 -11.07 -6.97
CA ASP A 58 0.70 -10.32 -8.09
C ASP A 58 0.77 -8.81 -7.81
N LEU A 59 -0.17 -8.26 -7.04
CA LEU A 59 -0.17 -6.85 -6.63
C LEU A 59 1.12 -6.44 -5.91
N PHE A 60 1.68 -7.37 -5.13
CA PHE A 60 2.87 -7.15 -4.31
C PHE A 60 4.17 -7.57 -5.01
N ALA A 61 4.12 -7.96 -6.28
CA ALA A 61 5.32 -8.32 -7.03
C ALA A 61 6.19 -7.08 -7.33
N PRO A 62 7.53 -7.16 -7.17
CA PRO A 62 8.42 -6.04 -7.49
C PRO A 62 8.27 -5.58 -8.95
N PHE A 63 8.34 -4.27 -9.15
CA PHE A 63 8.27 -3.60 -10.46
C PHE A 63 6.94 -3.77 -11.20
N ARG A 64 5.91 -4.35 -10.56
CA ARG A 64 4.59 -4.47 -11.15
C ARG A 64 3.88 -3.12 -11.12
N ARG A 65 3.31 -2.75 -12.28
CA ARG A 65 2.54 -1.52 -12.50
C ARG A 65 1.20 -1.88 -13.13
N SER A 66 0.24 -0.95 -13.05
CA SER A 66 -1.00 -1.13 -13.80
C SER A 66 -0.69 -1.16 -15.31
N PRO A 67 -1.33 -2.04 -16.10
CA PRO A 67 -1.15 -2.05 -17.56
C PRO A 67 -1.53 -0.72 -18.22
N ASN A 68 -2.40 0.06 -17.56
CA ASN A 68 -2.90 1.35 -18.03
C ASN A 68 -2.07 2.54 -17.51
N GLU A 69 -0.97 2.28 -16.81
CA GLU A 69 -0.11 3.33 -16.28
C GLU A 69 0.87 3.81 -17.36
N GLU A 70 0.84 5.12 -17.65
CA GLU A 70 1.81 5.74 -18.56
C GLU A 70 3.26 5.43 -18.13
N PRO A 71 4.19 5.14 -19.04
CA PRO A 71 5.59 4.89 -18.69
C PRO A 71 6.26 6.05 -17.94
N SER A 72 5.76 7.27 -18.13
CA SER A 72 6.16 8.51 -17.46
C SER A 72 5.54 8.68 -16.06
N ALA A 73 4.58 7.84 -15.68
CA ALA A 73 3.95 7.87 -14.37
C ALA A 73 4.99 7.61 -13.26
N ARG A 74 4.97 8.48 -12.24
CA ARG A 74 5.91 8.42 -11.11
C ARG A 74 5.76 7.11 -10.34
N GLY A 75 6.85 6.38 -10.15
CA GLY A 75 6.93 5.26 -9.20
C GLY A 75 7.71 4.05 -9.74
N SER A 76 8.54 3.43 -8.89
CA SER A 76 9.36 2.27 -9.27
C SER A 76 8.59 0.95 -9.38
N GLY A 77 7.33 0.90 -8.91
CA GLY A 77 6.58 -0.35 -8.74
C GLY A 77 7.08 -1.20 -7.55
N LEU A 78 7.86 -0.61 -6.63
CA LEU A 78 8.38 -1.31 -5.45
C LEU A 78 7.56 -1.07 -4.17
N GLY A 79 6.68 -0.06 -4.16
CA GLY A 79 6.01 0.39 -2.93
C GLY A 79 5.27 -0.72 -2.19
N LEU A 80 4.39 -1.46 -2.89
CA LEU A 80 3.62 -2.56 -2.30
C LEU A 80 4.50 -3.78 -1.97
N ALA A 81 5.50 -4.09 -2.79
CA ALA A 81 6.47 -5.16 -2.47
C ALA A 81 7.21 -4.88 -1.14
N ILE A 82 7.60 -3.62 -0.91
CA ILE A 82 8.21 -3.18 0.35
C ILE A 82 7.20 -3.29 1.50
N VAL A 83 5.96 -2.87 1.30
CA VAL A 83 4.89 -2.99 2.32
C VAL A 83 4.77 -4.44 2.79
N ARG A 84 4.57 -5.37 1.84
CA ARG A 84 4.43 -6.80 2.16
C ARG A 84 5.63 -7.35 2.91
N ALA A 85 6.84 -7.11 2.40
CA ALA A 85 8.06 -7.61 3.04
C ALA A 85 8.25 -7.08 4.47
N LEU A 86 7.91 -5.82 4.72
CA LEU A 86 8.02 -5.23 6.05
C LEU A 86 6.93 -5.73 6.99
N VAL A 87 5.68 -5.85 6.53
CA VAL A 87 4.57 -6.38 7.33
C VAL A 87 4.82 -7.86 7.72
N GLU A 88 5.22 -8.70 6.76
CA GLU A 88 5.57 -10.11 7.01
C GLU A 88 6.74 -10.23 7.99
N LYS A 89 7.77 -9.38 7.88
CA LYS A 89 8.91 -9.34 8.82
C LYS A 89 8.48 -9.00 10.26
N HIS A 90 7.36 -8.28 10.42
CA HIS A 90 6.77 -7.96 11.71
C HIS A 90 5.76 -9.01 12.19
N GLY A 91 5.55 -10.10 11.44
CA GLY A 91 4.60 -11.15 11.76
C GLY A 91 3.13 -10.78 11.48
N GLY A 92 2.89 -9.75 10.65
CA GLY A 92 1.55 -9.36 10.21
C GLY A 92 1.21 -9.86 8.81
N GLU A 93 0.05 -9.44 8.32
CA GLU A 93 -0.45 -9.71 6.96
C GLU A 93 -1.03 -8.45 6.31
N VAL A 94 -1.08 -8.42 4.97
CA VAL A 94 -1.58 -7.32 4.14
C VAL A 94 -2.19 -7.84 2.83
#